data_AF-A0A6L4YZ80-F1
#
_entry.id   AF-A0A6L4YZ80-F1
#
_cell.length_a   1.000
_cell.length_b   1.000
_cell.length_c   1.000
_cell.angle_alpha   90.00
_cell.angle_beta   90.00
_cell.angle_gamma   90.00
#
_symmetry.space_group_name_H-M   'P 1'
#
loop_
_entity.id
_entity.type
_entity.pdbx_description
1 polymer ?
#
loop_
_entity_poly.entity_id
_entity_poly.type
_entity_poly.pdbx_seq_one_letter_code
_entity_poly.pdbx_strand_id
1 'polypeptide(L)'
;MADNRPDFSKYLAHFTTGRKPKSADDGNPTVSITNGKTAYQRLILILEQRKIVASNLPWTGRQAVCFTECPWSSLIDHSKSYSPYGIGFSKSFIFGTGGGPAYYVRKDHWDKQEWEEHIKTFVTPFWPSYRNRKLKDSIKFGTVDYSHEREWRVPHDLIFEYKHIEFIVVKNYEDMAKFPQELKDAIGREKFIIMEIYTNIEKLWPVHNLGQ
;
A
#
# COMPACT_ATOMS: atom_id res chain seq x y z
N MET A 1 -20.34 -10.71 -6.03
CA MET A 1 -19.47 -9.67 -6.62
C MET A 1 -19.19 -10.05 -8.07
N ALA A 2 -18.92 -9.11 -8.97
CA ALA A 2 -18.50 -9.47 -10.32
C ALA A 2 -17.12 -10.14 -10.25
N ASP A 3 -17.09 -11.47 -10.32
CA ASP A 3 -15.88 -12.27 -10.05
C ASP A 3 -14.83 -12.23 -11.17
N ASN A 4 -15.08 -11.49 -12.26
CA ASN A 4 -14.27 -11.56 -13.48
C ASN A 4 -13.96 -10.18 -14.10
N ARG A 5 -13.71 -9.18 -13.27
CA ARG A 5 -13.32 -7.82 -13.68
C ARG A 5 -11.80 -7.69 -13.61
N PRO A 6 -11.08 -7.54 -14.74
CA PRO A 6 -9.62 -7.48 -14.74
C PRO A 6 -9.06 -6.24 -14.04
N ASP A 7 -9.90 -5.21 -13.87
CA ASP A 7 -9.62 -3.96 -13.17
C ASP A 7 -9.85 -4.04 -11.65
N PHE A 8 -10.29 -5.19 -11.12
CA PHE A 8 -10.66 -5.37 -9.73
C PHE A 8 -9.90 -6.54 -9.08
N SER A 9 -9.44 -6.33 -7.84
CA SER A 9 -8.85 -7.38 -7.02
C SER A 9 -9.65 -7.60 -5.74
N LYS A 10 -9.75 -8.86 -5.30
CA LYS A 10 -10.28 -9.20 -3.97
C LYS A 10 -9.27 -8.94 -2.86
N TYR A 11 -8.05 -8.56 -3.22
CA TYR A 11 -6.92 -8.45 -2.32
C TYR A 11 -6.32 -7.03 -2.30
N LEU A 12 -5.67 -6.72 -1.19
CA LEU A 12 -5.01 -5.47 -0.91
C LEU A 12 -3.57 -5.76 -0.51
N ALA A 13 -2.63 -4.99 -1.04
CA ALA A 13 -1.21 -5.13 -0.75
C ALA A 13 -0.70 -3.97 0.11
N HIS A 14 0.06 -4.29 1.16
CA HIS A 14 0.92 -3.34 1.85
C HIS A 14 2.36 -3.55 1.36
N PHE A 15 2.86 -2.61 0.57
CA PHE A 15 4.26 -2.65 0.14
C PHE A 15 5.17 -2.03 1.19
N THR A 16 6.26 -2.72 1.46
CA THR A 16 7.37 -2.17 2.23
C THR A 16 8.23 -1.31 1.32
N THR A 17 9.02 -0.42 1.89
CA THR A 17 9.93 0.44 1.13
C THR A 17 11.17 0.73 1.97
N GLY A 18 12.32 1.00 1.35
CA GLY A 18 13.51 1.49 2.06
C GLY A 18 13.48 3.01 2.33
N ARG A 19 12.46 3.71 1.83
CA ARG A 19 12.32 5.16 1.99
C ARG A 19 12.01 5.52 3.45
N LYS A 20 12.37 6.74 3.85
CA LYS A 20 11.89 7.31 5.11
C LYS A 20 10.36 7.44 5.07
N PRO A 21 9.66 7.19 6.19
CA PRO A 21 8.22 7.43 6.27
C PRO A 21 7.88 8.86 5.84
N LYS A 22 6.71 9.04 5.22
CA LYS A 22 6.14 10.38 5.08
C LYS A 22 5.85 10.94 6.47
N SER A 23 6.03 12.25 6.67
CA SER A 23 5.91 12.87 7.99
C SER A 23 6.87 12.31 9.06
N ALA A 24 8.08 11.91 8.66
CA ALA A 24 9.08 11.38 9.59
C ALA A 24 9.46 12.37 10.71
N ASP A 25 9.40 13.67 10.43
CA ASP A 25 9.75 14.72 11.39
C ASP A 25 8.60 15.02 12.38
N ASP A 26 7.41 14.43 12.18
CA ASP A 26 6.19 14.70 12.96
C ASP A 26 5.93 13.64 14.05
N GLY A 27 6.97 13.07 14.65
CA GLY A 27 6.83 12.03 15.69
C GLY A 27 6.19 10.74 15.17
N ASN A 28 6.36 10.42 13.89
CA ASN A 28 5.74 9.26 13.25
C ASN A 28 6.23 7.94 13.91
N PRO A 29 5.31 7.09 14.44
CA PRO A 29 5.67 5.88 15.18
C PRO A 29 6.57 4.92 14.40
N THR A 30 6.40 4.89 13.08
CA THR A 30 7.15 3.97 12.20
C THR A 30 8.63 4.33 12.07
N VAL A 31 9.05 5.55 12.40
CA VAL A 31 10.45 6.00 12.22
C VAL A 31 11.41 5.14 13.04
N SER A 32 11.12 4.95 14.33
CA SER A 32 11.98 4.15 15.23
C SER A 32 12.15 2.70 14.76
N ILE A 33 11.11 2.13 14.16
CA ILE A 33 11.06 0.74 13.71
C ILE A 33 11.75 0.57 12.35
N THR A 34 11.63 1.57 11.48
CA THR A 34 11.99 1.46 10.07
C THR A 34 13.32 2.12 9.71
N ASN A 35 13.89 2.94 10.60
CA ASN A 35 15.13 3.66 10.35
C ASN A 35 16.31 2.70 10.05
N GLY A 36 17.05 2.99 8.98
CA GLY A 36 18.19 2.17 8.53
C GLY A 36 17.83 0.80 7.95
N LYS A 37 16.54 0.42 7.88
CA LYS A 37 16.12 -0.89 7.39
C LYS A 37 15.73 -0.88 5.92
N THR A 38 16.18 -1.88 5.18
CA THR A 38 15.76 -2.13 3.79
C THR A 38 14.30 -2.57 3.73
N ALA A 39 13.68 -2.49 2.54
CA ALA A 39 12.32 -2.97 2.34
C ALA A 39 12.16 -4.45 2.75
N TYR A 40 13.09 -5.31 2.33
CA TYR A 40 13.14 -6.71 2.73
C TYR A 40 13.19 -6.88 4.27
N GLN A 41 14.08 -6.16 4.96
CA GLN A 41 14.17 -6.23 6.42
C GLN A 41 12.89 -5.76 7.12
N ARG A 42 12.21 -4.74 6.57
CA ARG A 42 10.91 -4.30 7.10
C ARG A 42 9.82 -5.35 6.90
N LEU A 43 9.81 -6.05 5.76
CA LEU A 43 8.89 -7.16 5.52
C LEU A 43 9.10 -8.28 6.55
N ILE A 44 10.34 -8.69 6.78
CA ILE A 44 10.66 -9.71 7.79
C ILE A 44 10.17 -9.28 9.18
N LEU A 45 10.44 -8.04 9.60
CA LEU A 45 9.98 -7.54 10.89
C LEU A 45 8.46 -7.53 11.05
N ILE A 46 7.74 -7.13 10.01
CA ILE A 46 6.27 -7.16 10.01
C ILE A 46 5.76 -8.60 10.23
N LEU A 47 6.40 -9.58 9.60
CA LEU A 47 6.02 -10.99 9.69
C LEU A 47 6.40 -11.62 11.04
N GLU A 48 7.56 -11.29 11.60
CA GLU A 48 7.97 -11.73 12.93
C GLU A 48 7.05 -11.15 14.01
N GLN A 49 6.74 -9.86 13.91
CA GLN A 49 5.87 -9.17 14.87
C GLN A 49 4.39 -9.42 14.62
N ARG A 50 4.02 -9.97 13.45
CA ARG A 50 2.63 -10.16 13.03
C ARG A 50 1.81 -8.88 13.11
N LYS A 51 2.46 -7.77 12.77
CA LYS A 51 1.97 -6.42 13.00
C LYS A 51 2.48 -5.46 11.93
N ILE A 52 1.57 -4.63 11.40
CA ILE A 52 1.91 -3.44 10.62
C ILE A 52 1.57 -2.22 11.47
N VAL A 53 2.58 -1.38 11.73
CA VAL A 53 2.40 -0.15 12.53
C VAL A 53 1.85 0.96 11.65
N ALA A 54 0.83 1.65 12.14
CA ALA A 54 0.19 2.76 11.45
C ALA A 54 1.13 3.98 11.41
N SER A 55 1.20 4.60 10.23
CA SER A 55 2.03 5.78 9.95
C SER A 55 1.18 7.03 9.94
N ASN A 56 1.77 8.18 10.28
CA ASN A 56 1.10 9.47 10.20
C ASN A 56 0.75 9.81 8.73
N LEU A 57 -0.46 10.32 8.52
CA LEU A 57 -1.00 10.82 7.26
C LEU A 57 -0.67 12.32 7.15
N PRO A 58 -0.13 12.80 6.01
CA PRO A 58 0.29 14.19 5.85
C PRO A 58 -0.80 15.24 6.03
N TRP A 59 -2.05 14.91 5.71
CA TRP A 59 -3.14 15.90 5.57
C TRP A 59 -4.00 16.06 6.81
N THR A 60 -4.13 14.98 7.58
CA THR A 60 -5.03 14.94 8.75
C THR A 60 -4.28 14.72 10.05
N GLY A 61 -2.97 14.41 9.99
CA GLY A 61 -2.18 14.03 11.17
C GLY A 61 -2.63 12.71 11.82
N ARG A 62 -3.64 12.04 11.25
CA ARG A 62 -4.13 10.74 11.72
C ARG A 62 -3.19 9.63 11.29
N GLN A 63 -3.32 8.49 11.95
CA GLN A 63 -2.52 7.32 11.64
C GLN A 63 -3.29 6.36 10.77
N ALA A 64 -2.60 5.73 9.82
CA ALA A 64 -3.15 4.65 9.03
C ALA A 64 -2.10 3.60 8.69
N VAL A 65 -2.54 2.34 8.61
CA VAL A 65 -1.89 1.36 7.72
C VAL A 65 -2.53 1.49 6.35
N CYS A 66 -1.71 1.85 5.36
CA CYS A 66 -2.16 2.02 3.98
C CYS A 66 -1.94 0.75 3.16
N PHE A 67 -2.91 0.43 2.31
CA PHE A 67 -2.87 -0.64 1.34
C PHE A 67 -3.23 -0.09 -0.03
N THR A 68 -2.77 -0.76 -1.08
CA THR A 68 -3.20 -0.52 -2.46
C THR A 68 -3.96 -1.73 -2.98
N GLU A 69 -5.05 -1.49 -3.69
CA GLU A 69 -5.66 -2.53 -4.49
C GLU A 69 -4.83 -2.74 -5.75
N CYS A 70 -4.22 -3.91 -5.87
CA CYS A 70 -3.34 -4.27 -6.97
C CYS A 70 -3.94 -5.37 -7.85
N PRO A 71 -4.73 -5.01 -8.89
CA PRO A 71 -4.82 -5.81 -10.09
C PRO A 71 -3.42 -6.00 -10.71
N TRP A 72 -3.30 -6.99 -11.58
CA TRP A 72 -2.02 -7.47 -12.11
C TRP A 72 -1.07 -6.36 -12.60
N SER A 73 -1.56 -5.47 -13.48
CA SER A 73 -0.75 -4.38 -14.04
C SER A 73 -0.27 -3.40 -12.96
N SER A 74 -1.14 -3.07 -11.99
CA SER A 74 -0.80 -2.19 -10.87
C SER A 74 0.28 -2.78 -9.97
N LEU A 75 0.27 -4.11 -9.76
CA LEU A 75 1.27 -4.78 -8.92
C LEU A 75 2.70 -4.51 -9.43
N ILE A 76 2.91 -4.57 -10.75
CA ILE A 76 4.21 -4.29 -11.37
C ILE A 76 4.63 -2.85 -11.10
N ASP A 77 3.75 -1.88 -11.34
CA ASP A 77 4.07 -0.46 -11.18
C ASP A 77 4.31 -0.07 -9.73
N HIS A 78 3.53 -0.62 -8.79
CA HIS A 78 3.77 -0.42 -7.35
C HIS A 78 5.07 -1.09 -6.89
N SER A 79 5.43 -2.27 -7.43
CA SER A 79 6.69 -2.93 -7.10
C SER A 79 7.91 -2.10 -7.53
N LYS A 80 7.82 -1.40 -8.67
CA LYS A 80 8.84 -0.44 -9.14
C LYS A 80 8.84 0.83 -8.29
N SER A 81 7.66 1.33 -7.94
CA SER A 81 7.47 2.62 -7.27
C SER A 81 7.77 2.57 -5.77
N TYR A 82 7.49 1.47 -5.06
CA TYR A 82 7.73 1.34 -3.62
C TYR A 82 8.93 0.46 -3.33
N SER A 83 8.79 -0.82 -3.65
CA SER A 83 9.80 -1.86 -3.72
C SER A 83 9.11 -3.20 -4.09
N PRO A 84 9.84 -4.22 -4.56
CA PRO A 84 9.28 -5.53 -4.87
C PRO A 84 9.11 -6.41 -3.61
N TYR A 85 8.67 -5.82 -2.49
CA TYR A 85 8.46 -6.51 -1.22
C TYR A 85 7.17 -6.04 -0.56
N GLY A 86 6.28 -6.96 -0.22
CA GLY A 86 4.98 -6.61 0.36
C GLY A 86 4.21 -7.81 0.87
N ILE A 87 3.09 -7.53 1.52
CA ILE A 87 2.18 -8.50 2.12
C ILE A 87 0.75 -8.23 1.64
N GLY A 88 0.07 -9.29 1.23
CA GLY A 88 -1.29 -9.26 0.70
C GLY A 88 -2.32 -9.81 1.68
N PHE A 89 -3.47 -9.16 1.74
CA PHE A 89 -4.63 -9.57 2.56
C PHE A 89 -5.92 -9.52 1.75
N SER A 90 -6.93 -10.29 2.14
CA SER A 90 -8.26 -10.18 1.55
C SER A 90 -8.96 -8.89 1.99
N LYS A 91 -9.74 -8.28 1.09
CA LYS A 91 -10.60 -7.12 1.41
C LYS A 91 -11.55 -7.42 2.57
N SER A 92 -12.05 -8.66 2.66
CA SER A 92 -12.93 -9.06 3.75
C SER A 92 -12.23 -8.98 5.11
N PHE A 93 -10.98 -9.44 5.20
CA PHE A 93 -10.20 -9.33 6.42
C PHE A 93 -9.94 -7.86 6.78
N ILE A 94 -9.46 -7.06 5.82
CA ILE A 94 -9.16 -5.64 6.05
C ILE A 94 -10.41 -4.84 6.42
N PHE A 95 -11.54 -5.10 5.79
CA PHE A 95 -12.79 -4.44 6.16
C PHE A 95 -13.25 -4.84 7.57
N GLY A 96 -13.09 -6.12 7.93
CA GLY A 96 -13.40 -6.63 9.26
C GLY A 96 -12.55 -6.02 10.39
N THR A 97 -11.39 -5.43 10.08
CA THR A 97 -10.55 -4.70 11.04
C THR A 97 -10.86 -3.20 11.09
N GLY A 98 -11.99 -2.76 10.53
CA GLY A 98 -12.35 -1.34 10.47
C GLY A 98 -11.63 -0.59 9.35
N GLY A 99 -10.99 -1.31 8.42
CA GLY A 99 -10.41 -0.72 7.23
C GLY A 99 -11.42 -0.43 6.14
N GLY A 100 -11.02 0.42 5.19
CA GLY A 100 -11.88 0.83 4.09
C GLY A 100 -11.15 1.67 3.04
N PRO A 101 -11.80 1.94 1.90
CA PRO A 101 -11.22 2.75 0.84
C PRO A 101 -10.98 4.19 1.29
N ALA A 102 -9.90 4.80 0.81
CA ALA A 102 -9.65 6.22 1.01
C ALA A 102 -10.61 7.07 0.16
N TYR A 103 -11.06 8.19 0.70
CA TYR A 103 -11.95 9.14 0.05
C TYR A 103 -11.13 10.31 -0.50
N TYR A 104 -10.92 10.33 -1.82
CA TYR A 104 -10.31 11.45 -2.52
C TYR A 104 -11.36 12.51 -2.81
N VAL A 105 -11.34 13.60 -2.04
CA VAL A 105 -12.38 14.63 -2.08
C VAL A 105 -11.83 15.89 -2.75
N ARG A 106 -12.50 16.36 -3.81
CA ARG A 106 -12.10 17.60 -4.51
C ARG A 106 -11.86 18.72 -3.48
N LYS A 107 -10.73 19.42 -3.61
CA LYS A 107 -10.26 20.34 -2.56
C LYS A 107 -11.28 21.39 -2.11
N ASP A 108 -12.05 21.96 -3.02
CA ASP A 108 -13.08 22.95 -2.70
C ASP A 108 -14.31 22.35 -2.01
N HIS A 109 -14.57 21.05 -2.15
CA HIS A 109 -15.51 20.33 -1.31
C HIS A 109 -14.88 20.07 0.05
N TRP A 110 -13.63 19.58 0.08
CA TRP A 110 -12.88 19.32 1.30
C TRP A 110 -12.87 20.53 2.25
N ASP A 111 -12.63 21.74 1.72
CA ASP A 111 -12.55 22.97 2.51
C ASP A 111 -13.89 23.40 3.12
N LYS A 112 -15.01 22.91 2.59
CA LYS A 112 -16.37 23.25 3.04
C LYS A 112 -16.96 22.20 3.97
N GLN A 113 -16.25 21.12 4.26
CA GLN A 113 -16.71 20.05 5.13
C GLN A 113 -16.03 20.14 6.49
N GLU A 114 -16.82 19.92 7.53
CA GLU A 114 -16.29 19.53 8.83
C GLU A 114 -16.20 18.00 8.88
N TRP A 115 -15.00 17.49 9.11
CA TRP A 115 -14.75 16.06 9.09
C TRP A 115 -14.80 15.49 10.50
N GLU A 116 -15.70 14.52 10.70
CA GLU A 116 -15.76 13.71 11.90
C GLU A 116 -14.45 12.95 12.15
N GLU A 117 -14.12 12.75 13.42
CA GLU A 117 -12.78 12.33 13.80
C GLU A 117 -12.40 10.93 13.27
N HIS A 118 -13.36 10.01 13.33
CA HIS A 118 -13.21 8.65 12.82
C HIS A 118 -13.11 8.59 11.29
N ILE A 119 -13.52 9.64 10.57
CA ILE A 119 -13.47 9.73 9.10
C ILE A 119 -12.15 10.33 8.62
N LYS A 120 -11.47 11.15 9.43
CA LYS A 120 -10.21 11.84 9.06
C LYS A 120 -9.09 10.91 8.61
N THR A 121 -9.10 9.64 9.01
CA THR A 121 -8.15 8.65 8.48
C THR A 121 -8.40 8.35 7.02
N PHE A 122 -9.66 8.32 6.57
CA PHE A 122 -10.02 7.88 5.22
C PHE A 122 -9.99 9.01 4.19
N VAL A 123 -10.22 10.24 4.62
CA VAL A 123 -10.35 11.36 3.68
C VAL A 123 -8.99 11.93 3.27
N THR A 124 -8.86 12.37 2.02
CA THR A 124 -7.68 13.08 1.51
C THR A 124 -8.10 14.12 0.48
N PRO A 125 -7.54 15.34 0.52
CA PRO A 125 -7.84 16.34 -0.50
C PRO A 125 -7.34 15.86 -1.86
N PHE A 126 -8.19 15.97 -2.87
CA PHE A 126 -7.88 15.66 -4.26
C PHE A 126 -7.53 16.93 -5.01
N TRP A 127 -6.28 17.00 -5.48
CA TRP A 127 -5.68 18.17 -6.11
C TRP A 127 -4.75 17.79 -7.27
N PRO A 128 -5.30 17.33 -8.42
CA PRO A 128 -4.54 16.73 -9.51
C PRO A 128 -3.77 17.75 -10.34
N SER A 129 -2.74 17.33 -11.07
CA SER A 129 -1.89 18.21 -11.90
C SER A 129 -2.62 18.85 -13.08
N TYR A 130 -3.65 18.18 -13.62
CA TYR A 130 -4.49 18.66 -14.73
C TYR A 130 -5.57 19.66 -14.30
N ARG A 131 -5.61 20.05 -13.01
CA ARG A 131 -6.50 21.11 -12.53
C ARG A 131 -6.25 22.45 -13.24
N ASN A 132 -7.24 23.33 -13.19
CA ASN A 132 -7.10 24.70 -13.70
C ASN A 132 -5.94 25.42 -13.00
N ARG A 133 -4.98 25.94 -13.78
CA ARG A 133 -3.77 26.62 -13.27
C ARG A 133 -4.09 27.87 -12.44
N LYS A 134 -5.23 28.53 -12.69
CA LYS A 134 -5.70 29.70 -11.94
C LYS A 134 -6.03 29.40 -10.47
N LEU A 135 -6.18 28.13 -10.11
CA LEU A 135 -6.49 27.71 -8.75
C LEU A 135 -5.26 27.50 -7.85
N LYS A 136 -4.03 27.70 -8.36
CA LYS A 136 -2.78 27.39 -7.62
C LYS A 136 -2.52 28.30 -6.42
N ASP A 137 -3.04 29.53 -6.42
CA ASP A 137 -2.59 30.58 -5.49
C ASP A 137 -3.15 30.43 -4.05
N SER A 138 -4.07 29.49 -3.81
CA SER A 138 -4.79 29.37 -2.53
C SER A 138 -4.34 28.23 -1.62
N ILE A 139 -3.26 27.48 -1.92
CA ILE A 139 -2.94 26.24 -1.20
C ILE A 139 -1.46 26.12 -0.84
N LYS A 140 -1.20 25.67 0.40
CA LYS A 140 0.13 25.48 0.98
C LYS A 140 0.84 24.17 0.59
N PHE A 141 0.24 23.35 -0.27
CA PHE A 141 0.76 22.03 -0.66
C PHE A 141 0.68 21.81 -2.17
N GLY A 142 1.52 20.89 -2.67
CA GLY A 142 1.66 20.57 -4.08
C GLY A 142 0.50 19.76 -4.67
N THR A 143 0.76 19.04 -5.76
CA THR A 143 -0.22 18.12 -6.35
C THR A 143 -0.50 16.95 -5.40
N VAL A 144 -1.78 16.62 -5.22
CA VAL A 144 -2.25 15.48 -4.43
C VAL A 144 -3.18 14.64 -5.30
N ASP A 145 -2.63 13.62 -5.94
CA ASP A 145 -3.38 12.66 -6.76
C ASP A 145 -2.78 11.27 -6.57
N TYR A 146 -3.48 10.47 -5.78
CA TYR A 146 -3.18 9.07 -5.52
C TYR A 146 -4.37 8.20 -5.94
N SER A 147 -5.23 8.69 -6.84
CA SER A 147 -6.42 7.96 -7.30
C SER A 147 -6.06 6.62 -7.95
N HIS A 148 -4.91 6.57 -8.64
CA HIS A 148 -4.35 5.36 -9.25
C HIS A 148 -3.93 4.29 -8.23
N GLU A 149 -3.63 4.67 -6.98
CA GLU A 149 -3.26 3.73 -5.92
C GLU A 149 -4.45 2.90 -5.43
N ARG A 150 -5.70 3.32 -5.73
CA ARG A 150 -6.93 2.68 -5.21
C ARG A 150 -6.78 2.34 -3.72
N GLU A 151 -6.33 3.34 -2.96
CA GLU A 151 -5.83 3.17 -1.61
C GLU A 151 -6.93 2.72 -0.63
N TRP A 152 -6.58 1.81 0.26
CA TRP A 152 -7.35 1.45 1.45
C TRP A 152 -6.55 1.78 2.71
N ARG A 153 -7.24 2.10 3.81
CA ARG A 153 -6.63 2.47 5.08
C ARG A 153 -7.25 1.70 6.23
N VAL A 154 -6.45 1.43 7.25
CA VAL A 154 -6.89 0.95 8.58
C VAL A 154 -6.44 1.98 9.60
N PRO A 155 -7.31 2.51 10.49
CA PRO A 155 -7.02 3.67 11.35
C PRO A 155 -6.13 3.39 12.56
N HIS A 156 -5.59 2.17 12.66
CA HIS A 156 -4.75 1.72 13.76
C HIS A 156 -3.75 0.68 13.25
N ASP A 157 -2.83 0.26 14.11
CA ASP A 157 -1.93 -0.85 13.82
C ASP A 157 -2.74 -2.10 13.41
N LEU A 158 -2.31 -2.76 12.34
CA LEU A 158 -2.94 -4.01 11.90
C LEU A 158 -2.21 -5.18 12.55
N ILE A 159 -2.92 -5.90 13.42
CA ILE A 159 -2.47 -7.19 13.97
C ILE A 159 -3.06 -8.32 13.14
N PHE A 160 -2.27 -9.35 12.82
CA PHE A 160 -2.73 -10.46 11.97
C PHE A 160 -2.06 -11.80 12.33
N GLU A 161 -2.74 -12.91 12.09
CA GLU A 161 -2.14 -14.24 12.04
C GLU A 161 -1.67 -14.60 10.62
N TYR A 162 -0.75 -15.55 10.48
CA TYR A 162 -0.24 -16.01 9.17
C TYR A 162 -1.35 -16.55 8.25
N LYS A 163 -2.44 -17.09 8.82
CA LYS A 163 -3.59 -17.55 8.03
C LYS A 163 -4.31 -16.43 7.28
N HIS A 164 -4.21 -15.17 7.73
CA HIS A 164 -4.81 -14.02 7.05
C HIS A 164 -3.98 -13.51 5.87
N ILE A 165 -2.72 -13.95 5.76
CA ILE A 165 -1.86 -13.61 4.62
C ILE A 165 -2.37 -14.37 3.40
N GLU A 166 -2.65 -13.65 2.33
CA GLU A 166 -3.07 -14.22 1.05
C GLU A 166 -1.88 -14.40 0.11
N PHE A 167 -0.92 -13.47 0.16
CA PHE A 167 0.32 -13.57 -0.58
C PHE A 167 1.45 -12.75 0.05
N ILE A 168 2.69 -13.09 -0.31
CA ILE A 168 3.89 -12.31 -0.01
C ILE A 168 4.61 -12.03 -1.31
N VAL A 169 4.97 -10.78 -1.53
CA VAL A 169 5.77 -10.37 -2.68
C VAL A 169 7.23 -10.33 -2.28
N VAL A 170 8.09 -10.96 -3.08
CA VAL A 170 9.55 -10.89 -2.97
C VAL A 170 10.16 -10.63 -4.34
N LYS A 171 11.37 -10.06 -4.36
CA LYS A 171 12.00 -9.59 -5.59
C LYS A 171 12.37 -10.72 -6.55
N ASN A 172 13.13 -11.70 -6.08
CA ASN A 172 13.74 -12.74 -6.90
C ASN A 172 13.87 -14.05 -6.10
N TYR A 173 14.35 -15.10 -6.76
CA TYR A 173 14.58 -16.40 -6.14
C TYR A 173 15.62 -16.36 -5.03
N GLU A 174 16.65 -15.53 -5.14
CA GLU A 174 17.69 -15.40 -4.13
C GLU A 174 17.14 -14.89 -2.80
N ASP A 175 16.28 -13.87 -2.85
CA ASP A 175 15.61 -13.32 -1.67
C ASP A 175 14.60 -14.31 -1.08
N MET A 176 13.91 -15.09 -1.92
CA MET A 176 13.05 -16.20 -1.45
C MET A 176 13.85 -17.32 -0.78
N ALA A 177 15.03 -17.65 -1.31
CA ALA A 177 15.91 -18.66 -0.74
C ALA A 177 16.42 -18.22 0.64
N LYS A 178 16.86 -16.96 0.76
CA LYS A 178 17.34 -16.34 2.00
C LYS A 178 16.23 -16.01 3.01
N PHE A 179 14.97 -16.08 2.61
CA PHE A 179 13.83 -15.88 3.50
C PHE A 179 13.89 -16.83 4.69
N PRO A 180 13.61 -16.38 5.94
CA PRO A 180 13.63 -17.26 7.10
C PRO A 180 12.76 -18.49 6.91
N GLN A 181 13.32 -19.68 7.18
CA GLN A 181 12.64 -20.95 6.93
C GLN A 181 11.35 -21.07 7.75
N GLU A 182 11.41 -20.70 9.02
CA GLU A 182 10.25 -20.74 9.93
C GLU A 182 9.07 -19.91 9.41
N LEU A 183 9.35 -18.73 8.84
CA LEU A 183 8.31 -17.88 8.24
C LEU A 183 7.76 -18.50 6.95
N LYS A 184 8.61 -19.08 6.09
CA LYS A 184 8.15 -19.79 4.88
C LYS A 184 7.22 -20.94 5.23
N ASP A 185 7.59 -21.72 6.24
CA ASP A 185 6.82 -22.90 6.66
C ASP A 185 5.51 -22.50 7.35
N ALA A 186 5.52 -21.46 8.18
CA ALA A 186 4.33 -21.00 8.90
C ALA A 186 3.30 -20.30 7.99
N ILE A 187 3.76 -19.66 6.92
CA ILE A 187 2.89 -18.90 6.00
C ILE A 187 2.39 -19.76 4.84
N GLY A 188 3.23 -20.70 4.38
CA GLY A 188 3.02 -21.48 3.18
C GLY A 188 3.84 -20.91 2.01
N ARG A 189 4.68 -21.76 1.39
CA ARG A 189 5.56 -21.38 0.27
C ARG A 189 4.76 -21.01 -0.98
N GLU A 190 3.56 -21.56 -1.14
CA GLU A 190 2.63 -21.30 -2.23
C GLU A 190 2.11 -19.87 -2.26
N LYS A 191 2.20 -19.14 -1.13
CA LYS A 191 1.78 -17.74 -1.04
C LYS A 191 2.84 -16.76 -1.55
N PHE A 192 4.04 -17.22 -1.89
CA PHE A 192 5.12 -16.34 -2.32
C PHE A 192 5.07 -16.06 -3.82
N ILE A 193 5.03 -14.78 -4.13
CA ILE A 193 5.02 -14.19 -5.48
C ILE A 193 6.42 -13.62 -5.73
N ILE A 194 7.16 -14.22 -6.66
CA ILE A 194 8.53 -13.81 -7.02
C ILE A 194 8.49 -12.85 -8.22
N MET A 195 8.59 -11.54 -7.98
CA MET A 195 8.40 -10.49 -8.98
C MET A 195 9.27 -10.61 -10.24
N GLU A 196 10.47 -11.17 -10.13
CA GLU A 196 11.32 -11.45 -11.28
C GLU A 196 10.66 -12.38 -12.30
N ILE A 197 9.97 -13.43 -11.85
CA ILE A 197 9.23 -14.36 -12.73
C ILE A 197 8.15 -13.59 -13.48
N TYR A 198 7.38 -12.75 -12.78
CA TYR A 198 6.32 -11.94 -13.37
C TYR A 198 6.87 -10.96 -14.41
N THR A 199 7.99 -10.31 -14.09
CA THR A 199 8.65 -9.39 -15.00
C THR A 199 9.16 -10.12 -16.25
N ASN A 200 9.64 -11.35 -16.11
CA ASN A 200 10.08 -12.16 -17.24
C ASN A 200 8.91 -12.65 -18.10
N ILE A 201 7.79 -13.04 -17.49
CA ILE A 201 6.55 -13.37 -18.22
C ILE A 201 6.10 -12.16 -19.04
N GLU A 202 6.02 -10.97 -18.45
CA GLU A 202 5.58 -9.76 -19.15
C GLU A 202 6.56 -9.35 -20.28
N LYS A 203 7.85 -9.65 -20.15
CA LYS A 203 8.84 -9.42 -21.22
C LYS A 203 8.67 -10.40 -22.40
N LEU A 204 8.40 -11.67 -22.11
CA LEU A 204 8.27 -12.73 -23.12
C LEU A 204 6.90 -12.70 -23.81
N TRP A 205 5.86 -12.41 -23.04
CA TRP A 205 4.47 -12.28 -23.49
C TRP A 205 3.91 -10.98 -22.94
N PRO A 206 4.10 -9.85 -23.67
CA PRO A 206 3.61 -8.56 -23.26
C PRO A 206 2.09 -8.49 -23.42
N VAL A 207 1.37 -9.16 -22.52
CA VAL A 207 -0.08 -9.23 -22.50
C VAL A 207 -0.70 -7.95 -21.95
N HIS A 208 0.07 -7.12 -21.21
CA HIS A 208 -0.37 -5.83 -20.71
C HIS A 208 0.23 -4.63 -21.47
N ASN A 209 1.20 -4.82 -22.38
CA ASN A 209 1.62 -3.77 -23.31
C ASN A 209 0.71 -3.71 -24.57
N LEU A 210 -0.61 -3.64 -24.37
CA LEU A 210 -1.51 -3.19 -25.43
C LEU A 210 -1.47 -1.67 -25.51
N GLY A 211 -0.31 -1.13 -25.90
CA GLY A 211 -0.08 0.29 -26.07
C GLY A 211 1.37 0.68 -25.88
N GLN A 212 2.05 0.90 -27.00
CA GLN A 212 3.08 1.95 -27.08
C GLN A 212 2.53 3.28 -26.60
#